data_AF-A0A4R6DD19-F1
#
_entry.id   AF-A0A4R6DD19-F1
#
_cell.length_a   1.000
_cell.length_b   1.000
_cell.length_c   1.000
_cell.angle_alpha   90.00
_cell.angle_beta   90.00
_cell.angle_gamma   90.00
#
_symmetry.space_group_name_H-M   'P 1'
#
loop_
_entity.id
_entity.type
_entity.pdbx_description
1 polymer ?
#
loop_
_entity_poly.entity_id
_entity_poly.type
_entity_poly.pdbx_seq_one_letter_code
_entity_poly.pdbx_strand_id
1 'polypeptide(L)'
;MKAALTHATKAGPTLDSDDAAVAIAAAEVVAHGLGRPTQDDVYTESIQRFVARTRRPSGRLAGLASRAVAAAASEDGELAELWAEAGSSGWRDAVGRLVTNLSVR
;
A
#
# COMPACT_ATOMS: atom_id res chain seq x y z
N MET A 1 -5.89 9.19 2.24
CA MET A 1 -5.28 8.37 1.18
C MET A 1 -4.23 9.11 0.35
N LYS A 2 -4.57 10.02 -0.59
CA LYS A 2 -3.57 10.65 -1.49
C LYS A 2 -2.42 11.39 -0.77
N ALA A 3 -2.71 12.04 0.35
CA ALA A 3 -1.71 12.71 1.18
C ALA A 3 -0.66 11.72 1.71
N ALA A 4 -1.10 10.61 2.32
CA ALA A 4 -0.22 9.53 2.79
C ALA A 4 0.66 8.95 1.68
N LEU A 5 0.09 8.66 0.51
CA LEU A 5 0.87 8.15 -0.63
C LEU A 5 1.94 9.14 -1.10
N THR A 6 1.60 10.44 -1.07
CA THR A 6 2.54 11.50 -1.44
C THR A 6 3.64 11.66 -0.41
N HIS A 7 3.29 11.59 0.87
CA HIS A 7 4.22 11.65 2.00
C HIS A 7 5.25 10.51 1.93
N ALA A 8 4.77 9.27 1.83
CA ALA A 8 5.64 8.09 1.70
C ALA A 8 6.60 8.18 0.50
N THR A 9 6.09 8.59 -0.66
CA THR A 9 6.93 8.76 -1.86
C THR A 9 8.02 9.83 -1.68
N LYS A 10 7.76 10.87 -0.88
CA LYS A 10 8.72 11.96 -0.62
C LYS A 10 9.74 11.61 0.45
N ALA A 11 9.32 10.94 1.51
CA ALA A 11 10.20 10.52 2.60
C ALA A 11 11.16 9.41 2.15
N GLY A 12 10.70 8.48 1.31
CA GLY A 12 11.54 7.36 0.87
C GLY A 12 11.92 6.47 2.06
N PRO A 13 13.21 6.10 2.22
CA PRO A 13 13.65 5.20 3.29
C PRO A 13 13.61 5.84 4.69
N THR A 14 13.48 7.16 4.82
CA THR A 14 13.36 7.83 6.13
C THR A 14 11.91 7.87 6.65
N LEU A 15 11.00 7.11 6.04
CA LEU A 15 9.61 7.02 6.45
C LEU A 15 9.52 6.20 7.73
N ASP A 16 8.87 6.74 8.75
CA ASP A 16 8.60 5.97 9.96
C ASP A 16 7.61 4.83 9.69
N SER A 17 7.68 3.81 10.53
CA SER A 17 6.93 2.57 10.40
C SER A 17 5.41 2.75 10.48
N ASP A 18 4.91 3.72 11.27
CA ASP A 18 3.49 4.04 11.36
C ASP A 18 2.98 4.65 10.05
N ASP A 19 3.71 5.63 9.51
CA ASP A 19 3.40 6.25 8.23
C ASP A 19 3.56 5.27 7.05
N ALA A 20 4.53 4.35 7.12
CA ALA A 20 4.69 3.26 6.16
C ALA A 20 3.47 2.33 6.17
N ALA A 21 2.96 1.95 7.35
CA ALA A 21 1.75 1.14 7.47
C ALA A 21 0.52 1.87 6.89
N VAL A 22 0.38 3.17 7.17
CA VAL A 22 -0.70 4.02 6.60
C VAL A 22 -0.58 4.11 5.07
N ALA A 23 0.63 4.19 4.53
CA ALA A 23 0.86 4.22 3.08
C ALA A 23 0.45 2.90 2.40
N ILE A 24 0.78 1.76 3.01
CA ILE A 24 0.38 0.43 2.53
C ILE A 24 -1.15 0.30 2.58
N ALA A 25 -1.80 0.67 3.68
CA ALA A 25 -3.26 0.65 3.79
C ALA A 25 -3.93 1.58 2.76
N ALA A 26 -3.37 2.78 2.54
CA ALA A 26 -3.83 3.70 1.51
C ALA A 26 -3.69 3.12 0.09
N ALA A 27 -2.65 2.33 -0.16
CA ALA A 27 -2.45 1.66 -1.43
C ALA A 27 -3.43 0.49 -1.63
N GLU A 28 -3.77 -0.26 -0.58
CA GLU A 28 -4.80 -1.31 -0.61
C GLU A 28 -6.17 -0.74 -0.99
N VAL A 29 -6.54 0.45 -0.48
CA VAL A 29 -7.77 1.16 -0.90
C VAL A 29 -7.77 1.45 -2.42
N VAL A 30 -6.61 1.79 -2.99
CA VAL A 30 -6.49 1.97 -4.45
C VAL A 30 -6.66 0.64 -5.17
N ALA A 31 -6.07 -0.44 -4.67
CA ALA A 31 -6.21 -1.79 -5.24
C ALA A 31 -7.68 -2.27 -5.22
N HIS A 32 -8.41 -2.06 -4.12
CA HIS A 32 -9.86 -2.27 -4.05
C HIS A 32 -10.62 -1.44 -5.09
N GLY A 33 -10.30 -0.15 -5.24
CA GLY A 33 -10.92 0.72 -6.24
C GLY A 33 -10.65 0.29 -7.68
N LEU A 34 -9.56 -0.44 -7.92
CA LEU A 34 -9.24 -1.05 -9.21
C LEU A 34 -9.92 -2.41 -9.43
N GLY A 35 -10.58 -2.96 -8.41
CA GLY A 35 -11.18 -4.29 -8.41
C GLY A 35 -10.15 -5.43 -8.31
N ARG A 36 -8.99 -5.15 -7.72
CA ARG A 36 -7.86 -6.09 -7.60
C ARG A 36 -7.26 -6.03 -6.19
N PRO A 37 -8.04 -6.22 -5.11
CA PRO A 37 -7.47 -6.17 -3.76
C PRO A 37 -6.52 -7.34 -3.49
N THR A 38 -5.67 -7.21 -2.48
CA THR A 38 -4.88 -8.32 -1.94
C THR A 38 -5.59 -9.06 -0.81
N GLN A 39 -6.59 -8.43 -0.19
CA GLN A 39 -7.43 -9.01 0.87
C GLN A 39 -8.91 -8.67 0.63
N ASP A 40 -9.82 -9.58 0.97
CA ASP A 40 -11.27 -9.35 0.88
C ASP A 40 -12.05 -9.86 2.12
N ASP A 41 -11.39 -9.87 3.27
CA ASP A 41 -11.96 -10.33 4.53
C ASP A 41 -12.71 -9.22 5.30
N VAL A 42 -13.19 -9.56 6.50
CA VAL A 42 -13.95 -8.69 7.41
C VAL A 42 -13.26 -7.35 7.72
N TYR A 43 -11.93 -7.29 7.67
CA TYR A 43 -11.17 -6.07 7.93
C TYR A 43 -11.23 -5.08 6.75
N THR A 44 -11.65 -5.53 5.57
CA THR A 44 -11.73 -4.71 4.36
C THR A 44 -13.14 -4.21 4.03
N GLU A 45 -14.17 -4.60 4.78
CA GLU A 45 -15.55 -4.23 4.47
C GLU A 45 -15.78 -2.72 4.38
N SER A 46 -15.11 -1.94 5.24
CA SER A 46 -15.20 -0.48 5.22
C SER A 46 -14.63 0.10 3.92
N ILE A 47 -13.52 -0.48 3.43
CA ILE A 47 -12.89 -0.13 2.17
C ILE A 47 -13.81 -0.50 1.01
N GLN A 48 -14.38 -1.71 1.01
CA GLN A 48 -15.32 -2.19 0.00
C GLN A 48 -16.54 -1.26 -0.13
N ARG A 49 -17.17 -0.90 1.00
CA ARG A 49 -18.30 0.05 1.03
C ARG A 49 -17.91 1.43 0.52
N PHE A 50 -16.70 1.89 0.81
CA PHE A 50 -16.19 3.15 0.31
C PHE A 50 -16.01 3.10 -1.20
N VAL A 51 -15.26 2.12 -1.73
CA VAL A 51 -14.92 2.08 -3.15
C VAL A 51 -16.15 1.89 -4.04
N ALA A 52 -17.16 1.16 -3.59
CA ALA A 52 -18.43 0.95 -4.29
C ALA A 52 -19.20 2.25 -4.61
N ARG A 53 -18.90 3.34 -3.91
CA ARG A 53 -19.55 4.65 -4.09
C ARG A 53 -18.64 5.69 -4.76
N THR A 54 -17.43 5.31 -5.14
CA THR A 54 -16.43 6.23 -5.70
C THR A 54 -16.10 5.89 -7.15
N ARG A 55 -15.51 6.84 -7.86
CA ARG A 55 -14.98 6.57 -9.21
C ARG A 55 -13.74 5.70 -9.13
N ARG A 56 -13.57 4.83 -10.13
CA ARG A 56 -12.35 4.03 -10.32
C ARG A 56 -11.10 4.93 -10.26
N PRO A 57 -10.05 4.53 -9.51
CA PRO A 57 -8.78 5.27 -9.46
C PRO A 57 -8.17 5.47 -10.85
N SER A 58 -7.54 6.63 -11.06
CA SER A 58 -6.80 6.90 -12.30
C SER A 58 -5.45 6.16 -12.32
N GLY A 59 -4.91 5.92 -13.52
CA GLY A 59 -3.57 5.31 -13.65
C GLY A 59 -2.46 6.12 -12.95
N ARG A 60 -2.61 7.46 -12.88
CA ARG A 60 -1.68 8.32 -12.11
C ARG A 60 -1.74 8.02 -10.61
N LEU A 61 -2.94 7.79 -10.07
CA LEU A 61 -3.11 7.46 -8.65
C LEU A 61 -2.61 6.05 -8.35
N ALA A 62 -2.86 5.09 -9.25
CA ALA A 62 -2.31 3.74 -9.16
C ALA A 62 -0.77 3.73 -9.17
N GLY A 63 -0.16 4.48 -10.09
CA GLY A 63 1.30 4.64 -10.13
C GLY A 63 1.88 5.35 -8.90
N LEU A 64 1.15 6.30 -8.30
CA LEU A 64 1.55 6.92 -7.03
C LEU A 64 1.49 5.90 -5.87
N ALA A 65 0.44 5.10 -5.81
CA ALA A 65 0.31 4.04 -4.81
C ALA A 65 1.43 3.01 -4.92
N SER A 66 1.76 2.57 -6.14
CA SER A 66 2.86 1.63 -6.38
C SER A 66 4.21 2.18 -5.88
N ARG A 67 4.53 3.45 -6.16
CA ARG A 67 5.76 4.09 -5.64
C ARG A 67 5.76 4.24 -4.13
N ALA A 68 4.62 4.59 -3.54
CA ALA A 68 4.49 4.72 -2.09
C ALA A 68 4.73 3.37 -1.39
N VAL A 69 4.20 2.27 -1.94
CA VAL A 69 4.45 0.91 -1.43
C VAL A 69 5.92 0.54 -1.55
N ALA A 70 6.57 0.87 -2.66
CA ALA A 70 8.01 0.62 -2.81
C ALA A 70 8.86 1.40 -1.79
N ALA A 71 8.48 2.64 -1.47
CA ALA A 71 9.14 3.43 -0.41
C ALA A 71 8.89 2.84 0.98
N ALA A 72 7.62 2.54 1.31
CA ALA A 72 7.23 1.97 2.60
C ALA A 72 7.82 0.57 2.87
N ALA A 73 8.12 -0.18 1.81
CA ALA A 73 8.72 -1.51 1.87
C ALA A 73 10.22 -1.53 1.54
N SER A 74 10.89 -0.37 1.60
CA SER A 74 12.34 -0.29 1.40
C SER A 74 13.06 -1.18 2.42
N GLU A 75 14.08 -1.92 1.96
CA GLU A 75 14.90 -2.77 2.83
C GLU A 75 15.69 -1.97 3.87
N ASP A 76 15.96 -0.70 3.59
CA ASP A 76 16.64 0.25 4.49
C ASP A 76 15.66 1.02 5.40
N GLY A 77 14.37 0.70 5.36
CA GLY A 77 13.32 1.40 6.10
C GLY A 77 13.00 0.78 7.46
N GLU A 78 12.56 1.60 8.41
CA GLU A 78 12.22 1.19 9.79
C GLU A 78 11.19 0.03 9.83
N LEU A 79 10.21 0.03 8.93
CA LEU A 79 9.22 -1.05 8.85
C LEU A 79 9.87 -2.40 8.48
N ALA A 80 10.87 -2.41 7.59
CA ALA A 80 11.57 -3.64 7.21
C ALA A 80 12.41 -4.19 8.37
N GLU A 81 13.03 -3.31 9.17
CA GLU A 81 13.76 -3.68 10.39
C GLU A 81 12.81 -4.37 11.40
N LEU A 82 11.66 -3.76 11.69
CA LEU A 82 10.66 -4.33 12.61
C LEU A 82 10.16 -5.72 12.16
N TRP A 83 9.91 -5.91 10.87
CA TRP A 83 9.48 -7.21 10.35
C TRP A 83 10.59 -8.27 10.39
N ALA A 84 11.85 -7.85 10.19
CA ALA A 84 13.00 -8.72 10.33
C ALA A 84 13.18 -9.18 11.78
N GLU A 85 13.03 -8.27 12.75
CA GLU A 85 13.05 -8.60 14.19
C GLU A 85 11.91 -9.55 14.59
N ALA A 86 10.72 -9.39 13.99
CA ALA A 86 9.58 -10.27 14.23
C ALA A 86 9.71 -11.65 13.55
N GLY A 87 10.74 -11.88 12.73
CA GLY A 87 10.97 -13.16 12.04
C GLY A 87 9.97 -13.48 10.93
N SER A 88 9.25 -12.47 10.41
CA SER A 88 8.23 -12.66 9.37
C SER A 88 8.83 -12.45 7.99
N SER A 89 8.68 -13.44 7.09
CA SER A 89 9.05 -13.31 5.67
C SER A 89 7.85 -13.06 4.76
N GLY A 90 6.64 -13.39 5.19
CA GLY A 90 5.42 -13.32 4.37
C GLY A 90 4.98 -11.90 4.00
N TRP A 91 5.52 -10.88 4.67
CA TRP A 91 5.21 -9.49 4.37
C TRP A 91 5.75 -9.04 3.00
N ARG A 92 6.93 -9.53 2.58
CA ARG A 92 7.51 -9.21 1.25
C ARG A 92 6.62 -9.73 0.12
N ASP A 93 6.09 -10.94 0.28
CA ASP A 93 5.17 -11.52 -0.68
C ASP A 93 3.85 -10.73 -0.73
N ALA A 94 3.34 -10.27 0.42
CA ALA A 94 2.16 -9.43 0.48
C ALA A 94 2.37 -8.08 -0.23
N VAL A 95 3.50 -7.42 0.02
CA VAL A 95 3.90 -6.19 -0.67
C VAL A 95 4.02 -6.41 -2.19
N GLY A 96 4.67 -7.51 -2.62
CA GLY A 96 4.82 -7.85 -4.02
C GLY A 96 3.48 -8.06 -4.75
N ARG A 97 2.52 -8.72 -4.08
CA ARG A 97 1.14 -8.86 -4.59
C ARG A 97 0.45 -7.50 -4.73
N LEU A 98 0.60 -6.62 -3.73
CA LEU A 98 0.02 -5.28 -3.77
C LEU A 98 0.57 -4.46 -4.93
N VAL A 99 1.89 -4.43 -5.12
CA VAL A 99 2.52 -3.73 -6.26
C VAL A 99 1.98 -4.27 -7.59
N THR A 100 1.89 -5.59 -7.74
CA THR A 100 1.34 -6.25 -8.94
C THR A 100 -0.11 -5.84 -9.23
N ASN A 101 -0.92 -5.69 -8.18
CA ASN A 101 -2.32 -5.31 -8.27
C ASN A 101 -2.51 -3.82 -8.62
N LEU A 102 -1.54 -2.97 -8.28
CA LEU A 102 -1.52 -1.54 -8.59
C LEU A 102 -0.96 -1.24 -9.99
N SER A 103 -0.18 -2.14 -10.58
CA SER A 103 0.34 -1.96 -11.94
C SER A 103 -0.79 -1.94 -12.97
N VAL A 104 -0.81 -0.88 -13.78
CA VAL A 104 -1.69 -0.74 -14.95
C VAL A 104 -1.11 -1.64 -16.05
N ARG A 105 -1.93 -2.52 -16.62
CA ARG A 105 -1.60 -3.22 -17.88
C ARG A 105 -1.99 -2.34 -19.05
#